data_AF-A0A7G9L5V7-F1
#
_entry.id   AF-A0A7G9L5V7-F1
#
_cell.length_a   1.000
_cell.length_b   1.000
_cell.length_c   1.000
_cell.angle_alpha   90.00
_cell.angle_beta   90.00
_cell.angle_gamma   90.00
#
_symmetry.space_group_name_H-M   'P 1'
#
loop_
_entity.id
_entity.type
_entity.pdbx_description
1 polymer ?
#
loop_
_entity_poly.entity_id
_entity_poly.type
_entity_poly.pdbx_seq_one_letter_code
_entity_poly.pdbx_strand_id
1 'polypeptide(L)'
;MDGRVPGRLVEKPWGRDRLPPPFDAVPDRRIGEIWFPPPPGVGRLLAKYLFTSQKVSVQAHATDEQTLERGIGRQGKDECWLILHTEPGAALGVGLREPVEPDSLRRAATDGSIEDMLVWYPVEPGDFFYIPANTIHAIGAGVTLLEVEQNSDLTYRLYDYGRPRDLHLDDGLSIARGEPYPEHLHRKVPPSGEERLVDGPHFRAARLDGPPSEALVAEWGGGPVLIMPLSGDVEIAGERVAPGQCGAVSQLGHARFLHQTQAVIAQAIAA
;
A
#
# COMPACT_ATOMS: atom_id res chain seq x y z
N MET A 1 4.92 -22.18 -3.52
CA MET A 1 3.84 -22.39 -2.54
C MET A 1 2.67 -21.67 -3.15
N ASP A 2 1.81 -22.44 -3.79
CA ASP A 2 0.89 -21.92 -4.79
C ASP A 2 -0.51 -22.14 -4.26
N GLY A 3 -1.24 -21.05 -4.08
CA GLY A 3 -2.60 -21.10 -3.55
C GLY A 3 -3.03 -19.77 -2.97
N ARG A 4 -4.17 -19.80 -2.27
CA ARG A 4 -4.72 -18.61 -1.61
C ARG A 4 -3.91 -18.24 -0.37
N VAL A 5 -3.64 -16.95 -0.20
CA VAL A 5 -3.06 -16.39 1.02
C VAL A 5 -4.18 -16.02 1.99
N PRO A 6 -4.22 -16.57 3.21
CA PRO A 6 -5.25 -16.22 4.19
C PRO A 6 -5.18 -14.74 4.59
N GLY A 7 -6.30 -14.04 4.47
CA GLY A 7 -6.44 -12.66 4.93
C GLY A 7 -6.60 -12.57 6.45
N ARG A 8 -5.91 -11.63 7.08
CA ARG A 8 -6.05 -11.28 8.50
C ARG A 8 -6.74 -9.93 8.64
N LEU A 9 -7.94 -9.93 9.22
CA LEU A 9 -8.69 -8.72 9.56
C LEU A 9 -8.05 -8.00 10.74
N VAL A 10 -7.79 -6.70 10.61
CA VAL A 10 -7.16 -5.86 11.63
C VAL A 10 -8.06 -4.66 11.93
N GLU A 11 -8.41 -4.53 13.21
CA GLU A 11 -9.17 -3.38 13.69
C GLU A 11 -8.26 -2.18 13.91
N LYS A 12 -8.75 -1.00 13.52
CA LYS A 12 -8.02 0.26 13.71
C LYS A 12 -8.98 1.34 14.19
N PRO A 13 -8.49 2.37 14.92
CA PRO A 13 -9.31 3.50 15.35
C PRO A 13 -10.02 4.23 14.20
N TRP A 14 -9.42 4.21 13.01
CA TRP A 14 -9.95 4.81 11.79
C TRP A 14 -10.76 3.84 10.92
N GLY A 15 -10.88 2.57 11.32
CA GLY A 15 -11.55 1.53 10.55
C GLY A 15 -13.05 1.77 10.35
N ARG A 16 -13.66 1.02 9.44
CA ARG A 16 -15.08 1.12 9.09
C ARG A 16 -15.91 0.00 9.71
N ASP A 17 -17.15 0.32 10.05
CA ASP A 17 -18.18 -0.66 10.44
C ASP A 17 -18.77 -1.38 9.22
N ARG A 18 -18.76 -0.72 8.05
CA ARG A 18 -19.24 -1.25 6.77
C ARG A 18 -18.14 -1.14 5.72
N LEU A 19 -17.77 -2.27 5.14
CA LEU A 19 -16.80 -2.32 4.06
C LEU A 19 -17.52 -2.26 2.71
N PRO A 20 -16.93 -1.62 1.68
CA PRO A 20 -17.50 -1.67 0.35
C PRO A 20 -17.39 -3.08 -0.23
N PRO A 21 -18.24 -3.47 -1.20
CA PRO A 21 -18.06 -4.71 -1.94
C PRO A 21 -16.64 -4.79 -2.54
N PRO A 22 -16.02 -5.98 -2.60
CA PRO A 22 -16.55 -7.31 -2.25
C PRO A 22 -16.35 -7.69 -0.77
N PHE A 23 -15.95 -6.76 0.10
CA PHE A 23 -15.58 -7.07 1.47
C PHE A 23 -16.81 -7.14 2.38
N ASP A 24 -16.85 -8.18 3.20
CA ASP A 24 -17.94 -8.38 4.15
C ASP A 24 -17.73 -7.54 5.42
N ALA A 25 -18.79 -6.89 5.87
CA ALA A 25 -18.81 -6.28 7.20
C ALA A 25 -18.69 -7.37 8.27
N VAL A 26 -17.95 -7.07 9.33
CA VAL A 26 -17.82 -7.96 10.49
C VAL A 26 -18.62 -7.32 11.64
N PRO A 27 -19.65 -8.00 12.17
CA PRO A 27 -20.47 -7.46 13.25
C PRO A 27 -19.61 -6.98 14.43
N ASP A 28 -19.95 -5.80 14.96
CA ASP A 28 -19.34 -5.17 16.15
C ASP A 28 -17.83 -4.91 16.06
N ARG A 29 -17.24 -4.90 14.86
CA ARG A 29 -15.80 -4.70 14.65
C ARG A 29 -15.52 -3.61 13.62
N ARG A 30 -14.60 -2.71 13.94
CA ARG A 30 -14.17 -1.63 13.03
C ARG A 30 -12.93 -2.01 12.28
N ILE A 31 -13.10 -2.59 11.10
CA ILE A 31 -11.99 -3.10 10.29
C ILE A 31 -11.32 -1.92 9.59
N GLY A 32 -10.03 -1.73 9.88
CA GLY A 32 -9.18 -0.78 9.16
C GLY A 32 -8.40 -1.43 8.05
N GLU A 33 -7.92 -2.66 8.26
CA GLU A 33 -7.03 -3.31 7.32
C GLU A 33 -7.36 -4.80 7.16
N ILE A 34 -7.11 -5.34 5.98
CA ILE A 34 -6.96 -6.78 5.75
C ILE A 34 -5.52 -7.02 5.30
N TRP A 35 -4.77 -7.82 6.04
CA TRP A 35 -3.38 -8.16 5.70
C TRP A 35 -3.32 -9.51 5.02
N PHE A 36 -2.48 -9.65 4.01
CA PHE A 36 -2.12 -10.94 3.42
C PHE A 36 -0.64 -11.21 3.67
N PRO A 37 -0.29 -11.76 4.85
CA PRO A 37 1.10 -12.05 5.18
C PRO A 37 1.71 -12.98 4.12
N PRO A 38 2.91 -12.67 3.61
CA PRO A 38 3.50 -13.50 2.57
C PRO A 38 3.74 -14.91 3.09
N PRO A 39 3.41 -15.95 2.30
CA PRO A 39 3.75 -17.31 2.66
C PRO A 39 5.27 -17.49 2.80
N PRO A 40 5.74 -18.46 3.60
CA PRO A 40 7.17 -18.78 3.72
C PRO A 40 7.84 -18.96 2.35
N GLY A 41 8.96 -18.25 2.12
CA GLY A 41 9.70 -18.28 0.85
C GLY A 41 9.33 -17.18 -0.17
N VAL A 42 8.24 -16.43 0.06
CA VAL A 42 7.83 -15.24 -0.74
C VAL A 42 8.17 -13.92 0.00
N GLY A 43 8.65 -14.04 1.24
CA GLY A 43 8.54 -13.15 2.41
C GLY A 43 8.96 -11.68 2.39
N ARG A 44 9.09 -11.02 1.24
CA ARG A 44 9.58 -9.63 1.15
C ARG A 44 8.50 -8.58 0.86
N LEU A 45 7.27 -9.00 0.54
CA LEU A 45 6.15 -8.10 0.30
C LEU A 45 4.97 -8.40 1.21
N LEU A 46 4.20 -7.37 1.53
CA LEU A 46 2.90 -7.46 2.17
C LEU A 46 1.87 -6.74 1.29
N ALA A 47 0.77 -7.44 1.01
CA ALA A 47 -0.40 -6.82 0.37
C ALA A 47 -1.48 -6.57 1.43
N LYS A 48 -2.16 -5.42 1.35
CA LYS A 48 -3.24 -5.07 2.25
C LYS A 48 -4.40 -4.39 1.53
N TYR A 49 -5.60 -4.52 2.07
CA TYR A 49 -6.68 -3.58 1.79
C TYR A 49 -6.88 -2.67 3.00
N LEU A 50 -6.98 -1.37 2.77
CA LEU A 50 -7.20 -0.36 3.80
C LEU A 50 -8.59 0.26 3.65
N PHE A 51 -9.26 0.54 4.77
CA PHE A 51 -10.63 1.05 4.85
C PHE A 51 -10.73 2.20 5.84
N THR A 52 -10.70 3.45 5.37
CA THR A 52 -10.64 4.61 6.24
C THR A 52 -12.00 5.29 6.38
N SER A 53 -12.47 5.44 7.63
CA SER A 53 -13.59 6.32 8.01
C SER A 53 -13.12 7.63 8.65
N GLN A 54 -11.84 7.69 9.00
CA GLN A 54 -11.14 8.84 9.56
C GLN A 54 -9.74 8.91 8.98
N LYS A 55 -9.05 10.05 9.14
CA LYS A 55 -7.67 10.21 8.71
C LYS A 55 -6.74 9.24 9.47
N VAL A 56 -5.92 8.51 8.74
CA VAL A 56 -4.77 7.77 9.27
C VAL A 56 -3.71 8.79 9.69
N SER A 57 -2.88 8.44 10.69
CA SER A 57 -1.82 9.33 11.16
C SER A 57 -0.96 9.91 10.04
N VAL A 58 -0.47 11.13 10.23
CA VAL A 58 0.65 11.65 9.46
C VAL A 58 1.90 10.89 9.88
N GLN A 59 2.60 10.30 8.92
CA GLN A 59 3.66 9.35 9.17
C GLN A 59 4.72 9.36 8.07
N ALA A 60 5.86 8.73 8.36
CA ALA A 60 6.92 8.44 7.41
C ALA A 60 7.55 7.08 7.70
N HIS A 61 8.16 6.50 6.67
CA HIS A 61 8.81 5.19 6.73
C HIS A 61 10.33 5.32 6.51
N ALA A 62 11.12 4.43 7.11
CA ALA A 62 12.57 4.41 6.87
C ALA A 62 12.93 3.58 5.63
N THR A 63 14.11 3.85 5.07
CA THR A 63 14.71 2.97 4.05
C THR A 63 15.36 1.75 4.69
N ASP A 64 15.70 0.75 3.88
CA ASP A 64 16.46 -0.42 4.34
C ASP A 64 17.79 -0.02 4.97
N GLU A 65 18.52 0.94 4.36
CA GLU A 65 19.81 1.44 4.83
C GLU A 65 19.68 2.08 6.21
N GLN A 66 18.69 2.96 6.39
CA GLN A 66 18.43 3.62 7.68
C GLN A 66 18.08 2.62 8.78
N THR A 67 17.33 1.56 8.47
CA THR A 67 17.01 0.50 9.45
C THR A 67 18.22 -0.37 9.80
N LEU A 68 19.11 -0.64 8.84
CA LEU A 68 20.37 -1.36 9.07
C LEU A 68 21.35 -0.55 9.92
N GLU A 69 21.52 0.75 9.65
CA GLU A 69 22.36 1.66 10.44
C GLU A 69 21.94 1.74 11.91
N ARG A 70 20.62 1.60 12.17
CA ARG A 70 20.03 1.57 13.51
C ARG A 70 20.04 0.19 14.18
N GLY A 71 20.52 -0.85 13.51
CA GLY A 71 20.55 -2.22 14.04
C GLY A 71 19.16 -2.90 14.14
N ILE A 72 18.15 -2.38 13.45
CA ILE A 72 16.77 -2.93 13.42
C ILE A 72 16.67 -4.13 12.45
N GLY A 73 17.67 -4.29 11.58
CA GLY A 73 17.64 -5.22 10.46
C GLY A 73 17.05 -4.57 9.20
N ARG A 74 16.98 -5.32 8.10
CA ARG A 74 16.47 -4.83 6.82
C ARG A 74 14.94 -4.75 6.85
N GLN A 75 14.40 -3.62 7.31
CA GLN A 75 12.96 -3.39 7.52
C GLN A 75 12.52 -2.04 6.95
N GLY A 76 13.13 -1.61 5.84
CA GLY A 76 12.68 -0.45 5.09
C GLY A 76 11.27 -0.64 4.53
N LYS A 77 10.64 0.48 4.16
CA LYS A 77 9.27 0.45 3.67
C LYS A 77 9.00 1.53 2.63
N ASP A 78 9.15 1.12 1.38
CA ASP A 78 8.43 1.65 0.23
C ASP A 78 7.08 0.95 0.10
N GLU A 79 6.08 1.70 -0.36
CA GLU A 79 4.74 1.20 -0.60
C GLU A 79 4.11 1.82 -1.84
N CYS A 80 3.01 1.25 -2.31
CA CYS A 80 2.18 1.84 -3.33
C CYS A 80 0.71 1.62 -3.04
N TRP A 81 -0.12 2.54 -3.52
CA TRP A 81 -1.56 2.55 -3.30
C TRP A 81 -2.30 2.62 -4.62
N LEU A 82 -3.25 1.71 -4.81
CA LEU A 82 -4.26 1.79 -5.86
C LEU A 82 -5.62 2.07 -5.21
N ILE A 83 -6.23 3.20 -5.55
CA ILE A 83 -7.54 3.59 -5.03
C ILE A 83 -8.62 2.72 -5.68
N LEU A 84 -9.45 2.09 -4.85
CA LEU A 84 -10.50 1.16 -5.29
C LEU A 84 -11.89 1.77 -5.15
N HIS A 85 -12.12 2.51 -4.07
CA HIS A 85 -13.40 3.13 -3.78
C HIS A 85 -13.21 4.39 -2.93
N THR A 86 -14.04 5.39 -3.14
CA THR A 86 -14.00 6.66 -2.42
C THR A 86 -15.39 7.13 -1.98
N GLU A 87 -15.42 7.84 -0.86
CA GLU A 87 -16.57 8.64 -0.42
C GLU A 87 -16.34 10.13 -0.77
N PRO A 88 -17.39 10.97 -0.76
CA PRO A 88 -17.22 12.41 -1.02
C PRO A 88 -16.17 13.05 -0.10
N GLY A 89 -15.22 13.77 -0.70
CA GLY A 89 -14.12 14.41 0.02
C GLY A 89 -12.93 13.52 0.34
N ALA A 90 -12.90 12.27 -0.17
CA ALA A 90 -11.73 11.40 -0.05
C ALA A 90 -10.48 12.03 -0.68
N ALA A 91 -9.39 11.99 0.07
CA ALA A 91 -8.11 12.55 -0.35
C ALA A 91 -6.94 11.79 0.28
N LEU A 92 -5.77 11.87 -0.35
CA LEU A 92 -4.49 11.43 0.20
C LEU A 92 -3.60 12.64 0.49
N GLY A 93 -2.98 12.68 1.67
CA GLY A 93 -1.96 13.67 2.00
C GLY A 93 -0.59 13.10 1.66
N VAL A 94 0.14 13.64 0.67
CA VAL A 94 1.43 13.09 0.25
C VAL A 94 2.43 14.20 -0.04
N GLY A 95 3.56 14.20 0.67
CA GLY A 95 4.58 15.24 0.61
C GLY A 95 4.11 16.59 1.13
N LEU A 96 5.04 17.54 1.19
CA LEU A 96 4.77 18.89 1.68
C LEU A 96 4.49 19.86 0.52
N ARG A 97 3.76 20.94 0.77
CA ARG A 97 3.49 21.96 -0.27
C ARG A 97 4.74 22.69 -0.75
N GLU A 98 5.72 22.82 0.12
CA GLU A 98 6.99 23.51 -0.12
C GLU A 98 8.09 22.84 0.71
N PRO A 99 9.38 23.09 0.42
CA PRO A 99 10.46 22.66 1.29
C PRO A 99 10.33 23.26 2.70
N VAL A 100 10.47 22.43 3.73
CA VAL A 100 10.35 22.82 5.14
C VAL A 100 11.59 22.39 5.91
N GLU A 101 12.18 23.33 6.63
CA GLU A 101 13.33 23.07 7.50
C GLU A 101 12.98 22.14 8.69
N PRO A 102 13.91 21.28 9.14
CA PRO A 102 13.65 20.29 10.18
C PRO A 102 13.05 20.86 11.48
N ASP A 103 13.51 22.03 11.93
CA ASP A 103 13.00 22.68 13.15
C ASP A 103 11.54 23.14 13.00
N SER A 104 11.16 23.61 11.81
CA SER A 104 9.78 23.98 11.50
C SER A 104 8.89 22.74 11.42
N LEU A 105 9.39 21.67 10.80
CA LEU A 105 8.67 20.39 10.73
C LEU A 105 8.45 19.80 12.12
N ARG A 106 9.44 19.88 13.02
CA ARG A 106 9.31 19.44 14.42
C ARG A 106 8.24 20.22 15.18
N ARG A 107 8.25 21.56 15.08
CA ARG A 107 7.22 22.39 15.71
C ARG A 107 5.83 21.99 15.21
N ALA A 108 5.69 21.86 13.89
CA ALA A 108 4.43 21.52 13.24
C ALA A 108 3.92 20.12 13.61
N ALA A 109 4.82 19.14 13.75
CA ALA A 109 4.45 17.79 14.21
C ALA A 109 3.99 17.80 15.68
N THR A 110 4.55 18.70 16.49
CA THR A 110 4.23 18.81 17.92
C THR A 110 2.90 19.53 18.17
N ASP A 111 2.62 20.60 17.43
CA ASP A 111 1.39 21.39 17.58
C ASP A 111 0.24 20.94 16.65
N GLY A 112 0.51 20.00 15.74
CA GLY A 112 -0.47 19.41 14.81
C GLY A 112 -0.59 20.14 13.48
N SER A 113 0.05 21.30 13.30
CA SER A 113 0.02 22.05 12.03
C SER A 113 0.78 21.36 10.88
N ILE A 114 1.47 20.24 11.13
CA ILE A 114 2.08 19.42 10.07
C ILE A 114 1.03 18.88 9.08
N GLU A 115 -0.19 18.63 9.56
CA GLU A 115 -1.29 18.23 8.67
C GLU A 115 -1.54 19.30 7.62
N ASP A 116 -1.54 20.56 8.05
CA ASP A 116 -1.74 21.66 7.16
C ASP A 116 -0.59 21.71 6.17
N MET A 117 0.65 21.33 6.46
CA MET A 117 1.75 21.39 5.50
C MET A 117 1.65 20.41 4.32
N LEU A 118 0.83 19.37 4.42
CA LEU A 118 0.67 18.34 3.39
C LEU A 118 0.02 18.88 2.11
N VAL A 119 0.36 18.28 0.97
CA VAL A 119 -0.46 18.36 -0.25
C VAL A 119 -1.56 17.30 -0.16
N TRP A 120 -2.82 17.73 -0.11
CA TRP A 120 -3.97 16.84 -0.14
C TRP A 120 -4.49 16.68 -1.57
N TYR A 121 -4.30 15.50 -2.13
CA TYR A 121 -4.79 15.10 -3.45
C TYR A 121 -6.20 14.53 -3.31
N PRO A 122 -7.24 15.16 -3.88
CA PRO A 122 -8.53 14.50 -4.05
C PRO A 122 -8.33 13.24 -4.89
N VAL A 123 -8.98 12.13 -4.51
CA VAL A 123 -8.79 10.85 -5.19
C VAL A 123 -10.11 10.20 -5.62
N GLU A 124 -10.01 9.39 -6.67
CA GLU A 124 -11.07 8.55 -7.23
C GLU A 124 -10.54 7.16 -7.63
N PRO A 125 -11.42 6.15 -7.80
CA PRO A 125 -11.02 4.80 -8.20
C PRO A 125 -10.12 4.79 -9.44
N GLY A 126 -9.02 4.04 -9.39
CA GLY A 126 -8.01 3.98 -10.44
C GLY A 126 -6.87 4.99 -10.30
N ASP A 127 -6.92 5.90 -9.33
CA ASP A 127 -5.74 6.69 -8.97
C ASP A 127 -4.69 5.81 -8.31
N PHE A 128 -3.43 6.06 -8.65
CA PHE A 128 -2.28 5.30 -8.17
C PHE A 128 -1.17 6.21 -7.66
N PHE A 129 -0.58 5.81 -6.53
CA PHE A 129 0.54 6.50 -5.89
C PHE A 129 1.64 5.51 -5.54
N TYR A 130 2.89 5.84 -5.85
CA TYR A 130 4.06 5.17 -5.29
C TYR A 130 4.66 6.03 -4.18
N ILE A 131 4.83 5.48 -2.99
CA ILE A 131 5.32 6.21 -1.81
C ILE A 131 6.70 5.66 -1.45
N PRO A 132 7.79 6.32 -1.91
CA PRO A 132 9.13 6.00 -1.44
C PRO A 132 9.21 6.22 0.07
N ALA A 133 10.03 5.42 0.74
CA ALA A 133 10.44 5.68 2.11
C ALA A 133 10.90 7.13 2.27
N ASN A 134 10.71 7.65 3.48
CA ASN A 134 10.97 9.02 3.92
C ASN A 134 9.94 10.06 3.45
N THR A 135 9.02 9.71 2.55
CA THR A 135 7.90 10.58 2.18
C THR A 135 6.96 10.76 3.36
N ILE A 136 6.67 12.00 3.75
CA ILE A 136 5.63 12.31 4.74
C ILE A 136 4.27 12.14 4.08
N HIS A 137 3.41 11.31 4.66
CA HIS A 137 2.11 11.02 4.08
C HIS A 137 1.03 10.69 5.13
N ALA A 138 -0.22 10.73 4.70
CA ALA A 138 -1.41 10.34 5.45
C ALA A 138 -2.51 9.89 4.49
N ILE A 139 -3.32 8.92 4.90
CA ILE A 139 -4.52 8.51 4.15
C ILE A 139 -5.72 9.22 4.78
N GLY A 140 -6.47 9.98 3.95
CA GLY A 140 -7.66 10.68 4.39
C GLY A 140 -8.82 9.75 4.75
N ALA A 141 -9.90 10.32 5.27
CA ALA A 141 -11.14 9.58 5.49
C ALA A 141 -11.82 9.25 4.14
N GLY A 142 -12.70 8.25 4.14
CA GLY A 142 -13.50 7.95 2.96
C GLY A 142 -12.76 7.15 1.88
N VAL A 143 -11.55 6.66 2.14
CA VAL A 143 -10.74 5.92 1.16
C VAL A 143 -10.83 4.40 1.37
N THR A 144 -10.93 3.66 0.28
CA THR A 144 -10.59 2.23 0.23
C THR A 144 -9.54 2.02 -0.83
N LEU A 145 -8.41 1.41 -0.46
CA LEU A 145 -7.28 1.21 -1.35
C LEU A 145 -6.67 -0.18 -1.18
N LEU A 146 -6.00 -0.66 -2.23
CA LEU A 146 -5.04 -1.75 -2.20
C LEU A 146 -3.65 -1.16 -1.96
N GLU A 147 -2.98 -1.63 -0.92
CA GLU A 147 -1.58 -1.32 -0.60
C GLU A 147 -0.70 -2.52 -0.92
N VAL A 148 0.43 -2.28 -1.59
CA VAL A 148 1.54 -3.22 -1.68
C VAL A 148 2.77 -2.54 -1.13
N GLU A 149 3.42 -3.18 -0.17
CA GLU A 149 4.58 -2.63 0.52
C GLU A 149 5.68 -3.67 0.68
N GLN A 150 6.90 -3.22 0.96
CA GLN A 150 7.90 -4.08 1.59
C GLN A 150 7.33 -4.66 2.89
N ASN A 151 7.62 -5.92 3.18
CA ASN A 151 7.15 -6.61 4.38
C ASN A 151 7.80 -6.05 5.65
N SER A 152 7.29 -4.90 6.12
CA SER A 152 7.77 -4.15 7.28
C SER A 152 6.60 -3.53 8.03
N ASP A 153 6.59 -3.68 9.35
CA ASP A 153 5.60 -3.03 10.24
C ASP A 153 6.15 -1.71 10.84
N LEU A 154 7.30 -1.23 10.34
CA LEU A 154 7.97 -0.06 10.88
C LEU A 154 7.30 1.25 10.39
N THR A 155 6.61 1.92 11.30
CA THR A 155 5.93 3.19 11.03
C THR A 155 6.33 4.26 12.04
N TYR A 156 6.90 5.37 11.57
CA TYR A 156 7.14 6.53 12.43
C TYR A 156 5.99 7.53 12.34
N ARG A 157 5.26 7.64 13.44
CA ARG A 157 4.08 8.49 13.53
C ARG A 157 4.49 9.91 13.93
N LEU A 158 4.15 10.88 13.08
CA LEU A 158 4.48 12.29 13.32
C LEU A 158 3.31 13.04 13.97
N TYR A 159 2.07 12.72 13.59
CA TYR A 159 0.88 13.33 14.17
C TYR A 159 -0.32 12.40 14.07
N ASP A 160 -1.18 12.39 15.10
CA ASP A 160 -2.31 11.47 15.20
C ASP A 160 -3.64 12.11 15.63
N TYR A 161 -3.81 13.41 15.39
CA TYR A 161 -5.08 14.10 15.65
C TYR A 161 -5.53 14.01 17.12
N GLY A 162 -4.57 14.00 18.05
CA GLY A 162 -4.83 13.91 19.49
C GLY A 162 -5.26 12.52 20.00
N ARG A 163 -5.23 11.48 19.16
CA ARG A 163 -5.49 10.10 19.61
C ARG A 163 -4.37 9.61 20.54
N PRO A 164 -4.68 8.79 21.58
CA PRO A 164 -3.70 8.33 22.56
C PRO A 164 -2.86 7.16 22.03
N ARG A 165 -2.11 7.40 20.95
CA ARG A 165 -1.14 6.47 20.37
C ARG A 165 0.23 7.13 20.35
N ASP A 166 1.27 6.33 20.49
CA ASP A 166 2.64 6.84 20.50
C ASP A 166 2.98 7.59 19.21
N LEU A 167 3.65 8.72 19.38
CA LEU A 167 4.33 9.45 18.31
C LEU A 167 5.80 9.07 18.35
N HIS A 168 6.44 9.04 17.19
CA HIS A 168 7.83 8.70 17.02
C HIS A 168 8.57 9.90 16.43
N LEU A 169 8.49 11.06 17.11
CA LEU A 169 8.93 12.34 16.53
C LEU A 169 10.42 12.36 16.22
N ASP A 170 11.27 11.92 17.15
CA ASP A 170 12.72 11.95 16.95
C ASP A 170 13.14 11.05 15.78
N ASP A 171 12.68 9.80 15.78
CA ASP A 171 12.99 8.85 14.72
C ASP A 171 12.37 9.26 13.38
N GLY A 172 11.08 9.60 13.38
CA GLY A 172 10.35 9.97 12.17
C GLY A 172 10.89 11.23 11.52
N LEU A 173 11.15 12.29 12.29
CA LEU A 173 11.69 13.54 11.75
C LEU A 173 13.14 13.41 11.28
N SER A 174 13.92 12.50 11.87
CA SER A 174 15.30 12.25 11.43
C SER A 174 15.39 11.54 10.08
N ILE A 175 14.33 10.84 9.66
CA ILE A 175 14.27 10.16 8.35
C ILE A 175 13.38 10.89 7.34
N ALA A 176 12.44 11.73 7.78
CA ALA A 176 11.46 12.36 6.91
C ALA A 176 12.10 13.39 5.97
N ARG A 177 11.68 13.38 4.71
CA ARG A 177 12.02 14.45 3.76
C ARG A 177 10.98 15.56 3.85
N GLY A 178 11.43 16.74 4.27
CA GLY A 178 10.62 17.95 4.30
C GLY A 178 10.50 18.60 2.93
N GLU A 179 10.07 17.87 1.91
CA GLU A 179 10.05 18.33 0.52
C GLU A 179 8.73 18.01 -0.21
N PRO A 180 8.46 18.67 -1.35
CA PRO A 180 7.35 18.31 -2.21
C PRO A 180 7.46 16.90 -2.81
N TYR A 181 6.31 16.24 -2.91
CA TYR A 181 6.21 14.93 -3.52
C TYR A 181 6.37 15.00 -5.05
N PRO A 182 7.21 14.15 -5.67
CA PRO A 182 7.41 14.17 -7.12
C PRO A 182 6.13 13.85 -7.90
N GLU A 183 5.77 14.71 -8.86
CA GLU A 183 4.52 14.61 -9.63
C GLU A 183 4.39 13.27 -10.38
N HIS A 184 5.47 12.75 -10.96
CA HIS A 184 5.47 11.52 -11.75
C HIS A 184 5.17 10.24 -10.95
N LEU A 185 5.16 10.31 -9.61
CA LEU A 185 4.88 9.17 -8.73
C LEU A 185 3.38 9.00 -8.45
N HIS A 186 2.52 9.92 -8.91
CA HIS A 186 1.08 9.70 -8.94
C HIS A 186 0.52 9.81 -10.36
N ARG A 187 -0.45 8.96 -10.68
CA ARG A 187 -1.13 8.99 -11.98
C ARG A 187 -2.48 8.29 -11.93
N LYS A 188 -3.28 8.51 -12.98
CA LYS A 188 -4.45 7.69 -13.27
C LYS A 188 -4.06 6.43 -14.02
N VAL A 189 -4.43 5.26 -13.49
CA VAL A 189 -4.21 3.97 -14.17
C VAL A 189 -5.28 3.78 -15.25
N PRO A 190 -4.91 3.39 -16.49
CA PRO A 190 -5.89 3.07 -17.52
C PRO A 190 -6.86 1.96 -17.06
N PRO A 191 -8.17 2.07 -17.37
CA PRO A 191 -9.17 1.11 -16.90
C PRO A 191 -9.08 -0.26 -17.60
N SER A 192 -8.30 -0.38 -18.68
CA SER A 192 -8.14 -1.59 -19.46
C SER A 192 -6.68 -1.76 -19.90
N GLY A 193 -6.30 -3.00 -20.23
CA GLY A 193 -4.95 -3.35 -20.63
C GLY A 193 -4.00 -3.69 -19.48
N GLU A 194 -2.78 -4.06 -19.87
CA GLU A 194 -1.64 -4.38 -19.01
C GLU A 194 -0.82 -3.12 -18.75
N GLU A 195 -0.80 -2.65 -17.50
CA GLU A 195 -0.12 -1.42 -17.08
C GLU A 195 0.91 -1.73 -16.01
N ARG A 196 2.15 -1.28 -16.21
CA ARG A 196 3.16 -1.32 -15.14
C ARG A 196 2.84 -0.25 -14.11
N LEU A 197 2.66 -0.65 -12.86
CA LEU A 197 2.40 0.27 -11.75
C LEU A 197 3.72 0.74 -11.11
N VAL A 198 4.60 -0.22 -10.81
CA VAL A 198 5.87 0.01 -10.12
C VAL A 198 6.99 -0.72 -10.85
N ASP A 199 8.10 -0.02 -11.04
CA ASP A 199 9.40 -0.56 -11.46
C ASP A 199 10.47 0.00 -10.50
N GLY A 200 10.29 -0.31 -9.22
CA GLY A 200 11.04 0.28 -8.11
C GLY A 200 12.26 -0.55 -7.72
N PRO A 201 13.10 -0.07 -6.80
CA PRO A 201 14.31 -0.79 -6.38
C PRO A 201 14.00 -2.04 -5.54
N HIS A 202 12.85 -2.08 -4.86
CA HIS A 202 12.50 -3.15 -3.92
C HIS A 202 11.49 -4.15 -4.48
N PHE A 203 10.61 -3.68 -5.37
CA PHE A 203 9.57 -4.50 -5.97
C PHE A 203 9.07 -3.91 -7.26
N ARG A 204 8.41 -4.76 -8.04
CA ARG A 204 7.65 -4.40 -9.22
C ARG A 204 6.20 -4.78 -9.05
N ALA A 205 5.32 -4.00 -9.64
CA ALA A 205 3.88 -4.22 -9.62
C ALA A 205 3.26 -3.87 -10.97
N ALA A 206 2.23 -4.60 -11.37
CA ALA A 206 1.51 -4.38 -12.61
C ALA A 206 0.03 -4.62 -12.40
N ARG A 207 -0.81 -3.90 -13.14
CA ARG A 207 -2.24 -4.13 -13.23
C ARG A 207 -2.52 -4.84 -14.54
N LEU A 208 -3.29 -5.92 -14.46
CA LEU A 208 -3.69 -6.74 -15.60
C LEU A 208 -5.18 -6.57 -15.90
N ASP A 209 -5.53 -6.69 -17.18
CA ASP A 209 -6.89 -6.82 -17.70
C ASP A 209 -6.94 -8.10 -18.56
N GLY A 210 -7.21 -9.22 -17.89
CA GLY A 210 -7.06 -10.56 -18.44
C GLY A 210 -5.74 -11.24 -18.05
N PRO A 211 -5.38 -12.33 -18.75
CA PRO A 211 -4.11 -13.04 -18.54
C PRO A 211 -2.89 -12.16 -18.83
N PRO A 212 -1.76 -12.35 -18.13
CA PRO A 212 -0.53 -11.64 -18.40
C PRO A 212 0.01 -11.95 -19.79
N SER A 213 0.66 -10.98 -20.42
CA SER A 213 1.34 -11.17 -21.70
C SER A 213 2.50 -12.17 -21.59
N GLU A 214 2.86 -12.84 -22.70
CA GLU A 214 4.03 -13.74 -22.73
C GLU A 214 5.31 -13.01 -22.34
N ALA A 215 5.45 -11.74 -22.73
CA ALA A 215 6.57 -10.90 -22.38
C ALA A 215 6.66 -10.67 -20.87
N LEU A 216 5.54 -10.37 -20.21
CA LEU A 216 5.49 -10.18 -18.76
C LEU A 216 5.79 -11.49 -18.02
N VAL A 217 5.24 -12.63 -18.49
CA VAL A 217 5.54 -13.95 -17.93
C VAL A 217 7.03 -14.28 -18.04
N ALA A 218 7.66 -13.98 -19.18
CA ALA A 218 9.10 -14.18 -19.37
C ALA A 218 9.93 -13.27 -18.45
N GLU A 219 9.55 -12.00 -18.30
CA GLU A 219 10.25 -11.03 -17.45
C GLU A 219 10.07 -11.35 -15.95
N TRP A 220 8.91 -11.87 -15.55
CA TRP A 220 8.53 -12.11 -14.14
C TRP A 220 8.67 -13.57 -13.69
N GLY A 221 9.03 -14.48 -14.58
CA GLY A 221 9.10 -15.92 -14.34
C GLY A 221 10.17 -16.39 -13.35
N GLY A 222 11.06 -15.49 -12.91
CA GLY A 222 12.20 -15.80 -12.04
C GLY A 222 11.90 -15.91 -10.54
N GLY A 223 10.67 -15.64 -10.09
CA GLY A 223 10.36 -15.62 -8.66
C GLY A 223 8.88 -15.64 -8.32
N PRO A 224 8.55 -15.67 -7.00
CA PRO A 224 7.18 -15.73 -6.56
C PRO A 224 6.44 -14.42 -6.81
N VAL A 225 5.13 -14.50 -7.01
CA VAL A 225 4.26 -13.37 -7.33
C VAL A 225 3.02 -13.40 -6.43
N LEU A 226 2.69 -12.25 -5.84
CA LEU A 226 1.40 -12.01 -5.21
C LEU A 226 0.39 -11.57 -6.27
N ILE A 227 -0.85 -12.05 -6.17
CA ILE A 227 -1.93 -11.76 -7.11
C ILE A 227 -3.15 -11.33 -6.31
N MET A 228 -3.64 -10.12 -6.55
CA MET A 228 -4.80 -9.52 -5.91
C MET A 228 -5.87 -9.22 -6.96
N PRO A 229 -6.87 -10.11 -7.15
CA PRO A 229 -7.97 -9.85 -8.07
C PRO A 229 -8.77 -8.61 -7.64
N LEU A 230 -9.12 -7.78 -8.62
CA LEU A 230 -9.97 -6.60 -8.49
C LEU A 230 -11.37 -6.87 -9.07
N SER A 231 -11.44 -7.64 -10.14
CA SER A 231 -12.66 -8.19 -10.74
C SER A 231 -12.38 -9.57 -11.31
N GLY A 232 -13.42 -10.38 -11.51
CA GLY A 232 -13.24 -11.78 -11.92
C GLY A 232 -12.40 -12.57 -10.92
N ASP A 233 -12.02 -13.79 -11.29
CA ASP A 233 -11.23 -14.65 -10.40
C ASP A 233 -9.93 -15.11 -11.04
N VAL A 234 -9.04 -15.55 -10.18
CA VAL A 234 -7.81 -16.26 -10.54
C VAL A 234 -7.88 -17.64 -9.93
N GLU A 235 -7.57 -18.67 -10.70
CA GLU A 235 -7.40 -20.02 -10.19
C GLU A 235 -5.91 -20.32 -9.98
N ILE A 236 -5.58 -20.81 -8.78
CA ILE A 236 -4.21 -21.17 -8.39
C ILE A 236 -4.27 -22.54 -7.72
N ALA A 237 -3.54 -23.53 -8.26
CA ALA A 237 -3.52 -24.90 -7.73
C ALA A 237 -4.92 -25.53 -7.51
N GLY A 238 -5.89 -25.18 -8.37
CA GLY A 238 -7.28 -25.64 -8.26
C GLY A 238 -8.14 -24.87 -7.25
N GLU A 239 -7.59 -23.87 -6.55
CA GLU A 239 -8.33 -22.98 -5.67
C GLU A 239 -8.70 -21.68 -6.39
N ARG A 240 -9.94 -21.21 -6.15
CA ARG A 240 -10.43 -19.92 -6.63
C ARG A 240 -10.00 -18.80 -5.68
N VAL A 241 -9.36 -17.77 -6.23
CA VAL A 241 -9.03 -16.50 -5.58
C VAL A 241 -9.90 -15.42 -6.20
N ALA A 242 -10.83 -14.87 -5.42
CA ALA A 242 -11.83 -13.90 -5.84
C ALA A 242 -11.41 -12.46 -5.51
N PRO A 243 -12.15 -11.42 -5.97
CA PRO A 243 -11.88 -10.04 -5.61
C PRO A 243 -11.88 -9.82 -4.10
N GLY A 244 -10.94 -9.00 -3.61
CA GLY A 244 -10.73 -8.78 -2.18
C GLY A 244 -9.94 -9.88 -1.47
N GLN A 245 -9.43 -10.87 -2.21
CA GLN A 245 -8.53 -11.91 -1.71
C GLN A 245 -7.13 -11.74 -2.31
N CYS A 246 -6.18 -12.52 -1.81
CA CYS A 246 -4.82 -12.59 -2.33
C CYS A 246 -4.44 -14.04 -2.61
N GLY A 247 -3.75 -14.26 -3.72
CA GLY A 247 -3.10 -15.51 -4.08
C GLY A 247 -1.59 -15.32 -4.16
N ALA A 248 -0.86 -16.40 -4.00
CA ALA A 248 0.58 -16.45 -4.25
C ALA A 248 0.90 -17.61 -5.20
N VAL A 249 1.83 -17.39 -6.11
CA VAL A 249 2.39 -18.43 -6.98
C VAL A 249 3.90 -18.36 -6.94
N SER A 250 4.58 -19.51 -7.05
CA SER A 250 6.05 -19.52 -7.22
C SER A 250 6.49 -18.96 -8.56
N GLN A 251 5.63 -19.00 -9.57
CA GLN A 251 5.86 -18.47 -10.91
C GLN A 251 4.53 -17.95 -11.48
N LEU A 252 4.56 -16.79 -12.16
CA LEU A 252 3.35 -16.15 -12.69
C LEU A 252 2.51 -17.10 -13.58
N GLY A 253 3.17 -17.95 -14.37
CA GLY A 253 2.49 -18.92 -15.25
C GLY A 253 1.69 -20.01 -14.55
N HIS A 254 1.79 -20.16 -13.22
CA HIS A 254 1.00 -21.13 -12.46
C HIS A 254 -0.41 -20.62 -12.12
N ALA A 255 -0.70 -19.34 -12.38
CA ALA A 255 -2.00 -18.75 -12.18
C ALA A 255 -2.81 -18.76 -13.48
N ARG A 256 -4.09 -19.13 -13.38
CA ARG A 256 -5.04 -19.07 -14.49
C ARG A 256 -6.05 -17.95 -14.26
N PHE A 257 -5.94 -16.88 -15.05
CA PHE A 257 -6.87 -15.75 -15.02
C PHE A 257 -8.16 -16.13 -15.72
N LEU A 258 -9.29 -16.08 -15.02
CA LEU A 258 -10.60 -16.41 -15.59
C LEU A 258 -11.15 -15.24 -16.45
N HIS A 259 -12.31 -15.43 -17.05
CA HIS A 259 -12.90 -14.44 -17.96
C HIS A 259 -13.18 -13.11 -17.24
N GLN A 260 -12.81 -11.98 -17.87
CA GLN A 260 -12.98 -10.61 -17.34
C GLN A 260 -12.26 -10.33 -16.00
N THR A 261 -11.16 -11.05 -15.74
CA THR A 261 -10.37 -10.84 -14.53
C THR A 261 -9.47 -9.62 -14.67
N GLN A 262 -9.59 -8.68 -13.74
CA GLN A 262 -8.61 -7.63 -13.52
C GLN A 262 -7.90 -7.92 -12.22
N ALA A 263 -6.58 -7.73 -12.18
CA ALA A 263 -5.80 -8.01 -10.97
C ALA A 263 -4.60 -7.09 -10.87
N VAL A 264 -4.15 -6.83 -9.64
CA VAL A 264 -2.80 -6.35 -9.40
C VAL A 264 -1.91 -7.54 -9.10
N ILE A 265 -0.75 -7.58 -9.74
CA ILE A 265 0.31 -8.53 -9.43
C ILE A 265 1.52 -7.78 -8.87
N ALA A 266 2.23 -8.39 -7.93
CA ALA A 266 3.42 -7.81 -7.33
C ALA A 266 4.50 -8.86 -7.06
N GLN A 267 5.76 -8.48 -7.27
CA GLN A 267 6.91 -9.33 -7.05
C GLN A 267 8.06 -8.53 -6.43
N ALA A 268 8.64 -9.06 -5.35
CA ALA A 268 9.86 -8.51 -4.77
C ALA A 268 11.02 -8.64 -5.77
N ILE A 269 11.84 -7.61 -5.85
CA ILE A 269 13.11 -7.67 -6.57
C ILE A 269 14.16 -8.18 -5.58
N ALA A 270 14.95 -9.17 -6.01
CA ALA A 270 16.05 -9.67 -5.19
C ALA A 270 17.08 -8.55 -5.00
N ALA A 271 17.46 -8.32 -3.74
CA ALA A 271 18.58 -7.44 -3.40
C ALA A 271 19.92 -8.06 -3.81
#